data_AF-A0A062C2I2-F1
#
_entry.id   AF-A0A062C2I2-F1
#
_cell.length_a   1.000
_cell.length_b   1.000
_cell.length_c   1.000
_cell.angle_alpha   90.00
_cell.angle_beta   90.00
_cell.angle_gamma   90.00
#
_symmetry.space_group_name_H-M   'P 1'
#
loop_
_entity.id
_entity.type
_entity.pdbx_description
1 polymer ?
#
loop_
_entity_poly.entity_id
_entity_poly.type
_entity_poly.pdbx_seq_one_letter_code
_entity_poly.pdbx_strand_id
1 'polypeptide(L)'
;MQYRCPQCQSPKIIPVSQGTNTTRPVVPKSLVFLIPAIFILLLLVVISIGMWIFGDGAGSTLQMATIAVFIICLIAGFLFWRDLPDFKLSMQAFMQSQKQWKCRECGHEWQI
;
A
#
# COMPACT_ATOMS: atom_id res chain seq x y z
N MET A 1 17.98 -21.00 -2.87
CA MET A 1 18.14 -20.47 -1.50
C MET A 1 16.97 -21.01 -0.68
N GLN A 2 17.23 -21.82 0.33
CA GLN A 2 16.17 -22.54 1.04
C GLN A 2 15.61 -21.62 2.14
N TYR A 3 14.42 -21.05 1.92
CA TYR A 3 13.69 -20.20 2.88
C TYR A 3 13.09 -21.03 4.04
N ARG A 4 13.88 -21.92 4.63
CA ARG A 4 13.50 -22.71 5.79
C ARG A 4 14.52 -22.46 6.88
N CYS A 5 14.05 -22.40 8.11
CA CYS A 5 14.96 -22.28 9.23
C CYS A 5 15.90 -23.50 9.30
N PRO A 6 17.22 -23.29 9.51
CA PRO A 6 18.18 -24.39 9.61
C PRO A 6 17.91 -25.31 10.81
N GLN A 7 17.32 -24.79 11.89
CA GLN A 7 17.09 -25.52 13.14
C GLN A 7 15.72 -26.22 13.18
N CYS A 8 14.65 -25.49 12.88
CA CYS A 8 13.27 -25.99 12.99
C CYS A 8 12.72 -26.58 11.67
N GLN A 9 13.43 -26.39 10.52
CA GLN A 9 12.95 -26.67 9.15
C GLN A 9 11.59 -26.02 8.79
N SER A 10 11.11 -25.11 9.64
CA SER A 10 9.85 -24.42 9.49
C SER A 10 9.90 -23.39 8.36
N PRO A 11 8.83 -23.25 7.57
CA PRO A 11 8.69 -22.20 6.57
C PRO A 11 8.30 -20.85 7.19
N LYS A 12 7.93 -20.80 8.47
CA LYS A 12 7.48 -19.57 9.14
C LYS A 12 8.69 -18.76 9.61
N ILE A 13 9.26 -17.97 8.71
CA ILE A 13 10.41 -17.09 8.98
C ILE A 13 9.99 -15.62 8.89
N ILE A 14 10.60 -14.77 9.72
CA ILE A 14 10.36 -13.32 9.75
C ILE A 14 11.71 -12.59 9.68
N PRO A 15 11.83 -11.47 8.95
CA PRO A 15 13.03 -10.65 9.01
C PRO A 15 13.15 -10.03 10.40
N VAL A 16 14.34 -10.09 11.00
CA VAL A 16 14.61 -9.40 12.28
C VAL A 16 14.85 -7.94 11.97
N SER A 17 14.12 -7.04 12.64
CA SER A 17 14.32 -5.61 12.49
C SER A 17 15.74 -5.25 12.93
N GLN A 18 16.63 -5.02 11.98
CA GLN A 18 17.92 -4.43 12.27
C GLN A 18 17.67 -2.99 12.73
N GLY A 19 18.00 -2.68 13.99
CA GLY A 19 17.81 -1.35 14.55
C GLY A 19 18.47 -0.25 13.71
N THR A 20 17.81 0.92 13.67
CA THR A 20 18.24 2.26 13.23
C THR A 20 18.87 2.48 11.84
N ASN A 21 19.38 1.46 11.15
CA ASN A 21 20.07 1.58 9.86
C ASN A 21 19.42 0.80 8.72
N THR A 22 18.18 0.34 8.90
CA THR A 22 17.40 -0.24 7.80
C THR A 22 16.85 0.87 6.93
N THR A 23 17.17 0.84 5.65
CA THR A 23 16.53 1.61 4.57
C THR A 23 15.02 1.37 4.62
N ARG A 24 14.30 2.16 5.43
CA ARG A 24 12.84 2.09 5.47
C ARG A 24 12.35 2.41 4.06
N PRO A 25 11.51 1.56 3.45
CA PRO A 25 11.04 1.81 2.11
C PRO A 25 10.31 3.17 2.09
N VAL A 26 10.64 3.98 1.11
CA VAL A 26 10.12 5.35 0.99
C VAL A 26 8.69 5.23 0.51
N VAL A 27 7.74 5.34 1.43
CA VAL A 27 6.32 5.39 1.05
C VAL A 27 6.06 6.75 0.40
N PRO A 28 5.70 6.80 -0.89
CA PRO A 28 5.50 8.07 -1.57
C PRO A 28 4.28 8.77 -0.96
N LYS A 29 4.40 10.09 -0.74
CA LYS A 29 3.33 10.91 -0.16
C LYS A 29 2.04 10.82 -0.97
N SER A 30 2.16 10.66 -2.28
CA SER A 30 1.04 10.43 -3.22
C SER A 30 0.23 9.19 -2.86
N LEU A 31 0.85 8.07 -2.48
CA LEU A 31 0.14 6.84 -2.08
C LEU A 31 -0.72 7.06 -0.82
N VAL A 32 -0.19 7.79 0.17
CA VAL A 32 -0.88 8.06 1.43
C VAL A 32 -2.16 8.89 1.21
N PHE A 33 -2.16 9.78 0.22
CA PHE A 33 -3.34 10.54 -0.18
C PHE A 33 -4.25 9.80 -1.15
N LEU A 34 -3.69 8.99 -2.06
CA LEU A 34 -4.43 8.28 -3.09
C LEU A 34 -5.38 7.23 -2.51
N ILE A 35 -4.92 6.45 -1.53
CA ILE A 35 -5.74 5.39 -0.91
C ILE A 35 -7.05 5.95 -0.32
N PRO A 36 -7.02 6.90 0.63
CA PRO A 36 -8.26 7.46 1.19
C PRO A 36 -9.09 8.22 0.14
N ALA A 37 -8.45 8.89 -0.83
CA ALA A 37 -9.17 9.58 -1.90
C ALA A 37 -9.98 8.60 -2.77
N ILE A 38 -9.42 7.44 -3.12
CA ILE A 38 -10.13 6.38 -3.86
C ILE A 38 -11.32 5.85 -3.06
N PHE A 39 -11.15 5.63 -1.75
CA PHE A 39 -12.27 5.18 -0.90
C PHE A 39 -13.41 6.19 -0.84
N ILE A 40 -13.09 7.48 -0.71
CA ILE A 40 -14.09 8.57 -0.71
C ILE A 40 -14.79 8.64 -2.07
N LEU A 41 -14.04 8.54 -3.17
CA LEU A 41 -14.60 8.52 -4.52
C LEU A 41 -15.55 7.35 -4.72
N LEU A 42 -15.15 6.15 -4.30
CA LEU A 42 -15.97 4.94 -4.41
C LEU A 42 -17.26 5.11 -3.60
N LEU A 43 -17.18 5.65 -2.39
CA LEU A 43 -18.34 5.98 -1.57
C LEU A 43 -19.27 6.99 -2.27
N LEU A 44 -18.74 8.08 -2.83
CA LEU A 44 -19.53 9.07 -3.56
C LEU A 44 -20.22 8.47 -4.79
N VAL A 45 -19.53 7.60 -5.53
CA VAL A 45 -20.10 6.88 -6.68
C VAL A 45 -21.24 5.96 -6.23
N VAL A 46 -21.07 5.21 -5.14
CA VAL A 46 -22.13 4.34 -4.59
C VAL A 46 -23.34 5.15 -4.15
N ILE A 47 -23.16 6.29 -3.49
CA ILE A 47 -24.25 7.19 -3.10
C ILE A 47 -24.95 7.76 -4.35
N SER A 48 -24.19 8.17 -5.36
CA SER A 48 -24.74 8.68 -6.63
C SER A 48 -25.60 7.63 -7.34
N ILE A 49 -25.12 6.38 -7.41
CA ILE A 49 -25.88 5.24 -7.95
C ILE A 49 -27.14 4.99 -7.11
N GLY A 50 -27.04 5.00 -5.79
CA GLY A 50 -28.19 4.84 -4.88
C GLY A 50 -29.26 5.91 -5.12
N MET A 51 -28.88 7.18 -5.22
CA MET A 51 -29.84 8.26 -5.50
C MET A 51 -30.45 8.18 -6.89
N TRP A 52 -29.76 7.57 -7.86
CA TRP A 52 -30.32 7.33 -9.19
C TRP A 52 -31.33 6.17 -9.21
N ILE A 53 -31.14 5.16 -8.36
CA ILE A 53 -32.05 4.01 -8.25
C ILE A 53 -33.28 4.33 -7.39
N PHE A 54 -33.12 5.10 -6.31
CA PHE A 54 -34.16 5.34 -5.30
C PHE A 54 -34.82 6.73 -5.35
N GLY A 55 -34.40 7.63 -6.25
CA GLY A 55 -34.96 8.99 -6.36
C GLY A 55 -34.79 9.61 -7.75
N ASP A 56 -35.10 10.90 -7.88
CA ASP A 56 -34.96 11.68 -9.13
C ASP A 56 -33.50 12.08 -9.44
N GLY A 57 -32.58 11.14 -9.28
CA GLY A 57 -31.16 11.31 -9.59
C GLY A 57 -30.35 12.09 -8.54
N ALA A 58 -29.03 12.13 -8.75
CA ALA A 58 -28.12 12.85 -7.87
C ALA A 58 -28.21 14.36 -8.10
N GLY A 59 -28.50 15.12 -7.04
CA GLY A 59 -28.55 16.59 -7.09
C GLY A 59 -27.25 17.22 -7.60
N SER A 60 -27.35 18.39 -8.24
CA SER A 60 -26.24 19.09 -8.91
C SER A 60 -25.02 19.32 -8.01
N THR A 61 -25.25 19.64 -6.72
CA THR A 61 -24.18 19.79 -5.72
C THR A 61 -23.38 18.50 -5.53
N LEU A 62 -24.04 17.34 -5.50
CA LEU A 62 -23.38 16.04 -5.29
C LEU A 62 -22.64 15.59 -6.55
N GLN A 63 -23.20 15.87 -7.74
CA GLN A 63 -22.51 15.61 -9.00
C GLN A 63 -21.23 16.45 -9.12
N MET A 64 -21.30 17.75 -8.80
CA MET A 64 -20.12 18.63 -8.83
C MET A 64 -19.04 18.18 -7.83
N ALA A 65 -19.43 17.78 -6.63
CA ALA A 65 -18.50 17.22 -5.64
C ALA A 65 -17.84 15.92 -6.15
N THR A 66 -18.61 15.05 -6.80
CA THR A 66 -18.09 13.79 -7.36
C THR A 66 -17.09 14.05 -8.48
N ILE A 67 -17.39 14.98 -9.39
CA ILE A 67 -16.47 15.37 -10.47
C ILE A 67 -15.17 15.97 -9.91
N ALA A 68 -15.26 16.84 -8.91
CA ALA A 68 -14.08 17.43 -8.27
C ALA A 68 -13.19 16.37 -7.61
N VAL A 69 -13.78 15.45 -6.83
CA VAL A 69 -13.05 14.34 -6.20
C VAL A 69 -12.45 13.39 -7.25
N PHE A 70 -13.16 13.15 -8.35
CA PHE A 70 -12.67 12.36 -9.48
C PHE A 70 -11.41 12.96 -10.10
N ILE A 71 -11.40 14.27 -10.37
CA ILE A 71 -10.23 14.97 -10.91
C ILE A 71 -9.04 14.88 -9.94
N ILE A 72 -9.27 15.08 -8.64
CA ILE A 72 -8.23 14.95 -7.60
C ILE A 72 -7.64 13.53 -7.60
N CYS A 73 -8.48 12.50 -7.74
CA CYS A 73 -8.03 11.11 -7.83
C CYS A 73 -7.20 10.84 -9.08
N LEU A 74 -7.56 11.40 -10.23
CA LEU A 74 -6.75 11.28 -11.46
C LEU A 74 -5.37 11.91 -11.30
N ILE A 75 -5.29 13.11 -10.72
CA ILE A 75 -4.01 13.81 -10.49
C ILE A 75 -3.15 13.02 -9.50
N ALA A 76 -3.73 12.59 -8.38
CA ALA A 76 -3.03 11.77 -7.39
C ALA A 76 -2.58 10.42 -7.97
N GLY A 77 -3.41 9.79 -8.81
CA GLY A 77 -3.11 8.54 -9.48
C GLY A 77 -1.96 8.68 -10.48
N PHE A 78 -1.94 9.77 -11.24
CA PHE A 78 -0.84 10.07 -12.16
C PHE A 78 0.49 10.32 -11.43
N LEU A 79 0.47 11.10 -10.35
CA LEU A 79 1.65 11.32 -9.50
C LEU A 79 2.15 10.00 -8.89
N PHE A 80 1.24 9.16 -8.41
CA PHE A 80 1.60 7.83 -7.90
C PHE A 80 2.19 6.93 -8.99
N TRP A 81 1.65 6.94 -10.20
CA TRP A 81 2.19 6.15 -11.32
C TRP A 81 3.63 6.54 -11.64
N ARG A 82 3.95 7.84 -11.55
CA ARG A 82 5.31 8.37 -11.71
C ARG A 82 6.25 7.97 -10.56
N ASP A 83 5.75 7.91 -9.32
CA ASP A 83 6.53 7.57 -8.11
C ASP A 83 6.65 6.03 -7.88
N LEU A 84 5.88 5.23 -8.63
CA LEU A 84 5.83 3.77 -8.54
C LEU A 84 7.16 3.04 -8.79
N PRO A 85 8.01 3.41 -9.78
CA PRO A 85 9.30 2.76 -10.00
C PRO A 85 10.25 2.94 -8.81
N ASP A 86 10.34 4.15 -8.24
CA ASP A 86 11.18 4.42 -7.07
C ASP A 86 10.69 3.65 -5.83
N PHE A 87 9.37 3.54 -5.64
CA PHE A 87 8.80 2.72 -4.58
C PHE A 87 9.22 1.26 -4.72
N LYS A 88 9.13 0.69 -5.94
CA LYS A 88 9.57 -0.70 -6.21
C LYS A 88 11.05 -0.92 -5.92
N LEU A 89 11.91 0.01 -6.36
CA LEU A 89 13.34 -0.04 -6.08
C LEU A 89 13.65 0.03 -4.58
N SER A 90 13.00 0.94 -3.85
CA SER A 90 13.18 1.08 -2.40
C SER A 90 12.74 -0.18 -1.64
N MET A 91 11.66 -0.83 -2.08
CA MET A 91 11.18 -2.09 -1.51
C MET A 91 12.09 -3.26 -1.84
N GLN A 92 12.60 -3.36 -3.07
CA GLN A 92 13.59 -4.38 -3.42
C GLN A 92 14.87 -4.20 -2.60
N ALA A 93 15.37 -2.96 -2.47
CA ALA A 93 16.54 -2.66 -1.66
C ALA A 93 16.32 -3.00 -0.17
N PHE A 94 15.12 -2.74 0.36
CA PHE A 94 14.74 -3.16 1.72
C PHE A 94 14.77 -4.68 1.87
N MET A 95 14.14 -5.43 0.96
CA MET A 95 14.12 -6.89 1.01
C MET A 95 15.53 -7.51 0.89
N GLN A 96 16.42 -6.88 0.12
CA GLN A 96 17.82 -7.31 -0.03
C GLN A 96 18.70 -6.91 1.18
N SER A 97 18.37 -5.83 1.88
CA SER A 97 19.12 -5.40 3.07
C SER A 97 18.79 -6.24 4.31
N GLN A 98 17.61 -6.86 4.37
CA GLN A 98 17.22 -7.79 5.43
C GLN A 98 17.93 -9.14 5.31
N LYS A 99 19.19 -9.21 5.75
CA LYS A 99 19.98 -10.46 5.81
C LYS A 99 19.75 -11.27 7.09
N GLN A 100 19.11 -10.67 8.09
CA GLN A 100 18.84 -11.29 9.40
C GLN A 100 17.41 -11.86 9.42
N TRP A 101 17.30 -13.15 9.68
CA TRP A 101 16.05 -13.91 9.68
C TRP A 101 15.83 -14.58 11.03
N LYS A 102 14.57 -14.73 11.44
CA LYS A 102 14.15 -15.39 12.67
C LYS A 102 13.05 -16.42 12.41
N CYS A 103 13.17 -17.63 12.98
CA CYS A 103 12.11 -18.66 12.94
C CYS A 103 11.02 -18.24 13.91
N ARG A 104 9.78 -18.13 13.44
CA ARG A 104 8.63 -17.81 14.29
C ARG A 104 8.33 -18.93 15.29
N GLU A 105 8.69 -20.17 14.95
CA GLU A 105 8.37 -21.35 15.78
C GLU A 105 9.43 -21.64 16.85
N CYS A 106 10.72 -21.56 16.53
CA CYS A 106 11.80 -21.84 17.49
C CYS A 106 12.58 -20.60 17.96
N GLY A 107 12.28 -19.42 17.43
CA GLY A 107 12.97 -18.18 17.80
C GLY A 107 14.41 -18.06 17.32
N HIS A 108 14.97 -19.07 16.64
CA HIS A 108 16.34 -19.06 16.13
C HIS A 108 16.55 -17.93 15.12
N GLU A 109 17.62 -17.16 15.30
CA GLU A 109 18.02 -16.07 14.41
C GLU A 109 19.25 -16.49 13.61
N TRP A 110 19.26 -16.26 12.31
CA TRP A 110 20.39 -16.57 11.43
C TRP A 110 20.55 -15.51 10.35
N GLN A 111 21.78 -15.38 9.85
CA GLN A 111 22.11 -14.53 8.70
C GLN A 111 22.24 -15.38 7.44
N ILE A 112 21.81 -14.84 6.30
CA ILE A 112 22.08 -15.40 4.96
C ILE A 112 23.15 -14.54 4.27
#